data_AF-W2T9H5-F1
#
_entry.id   AF-W2T9H5-F1
#
_cell.length_a   1.000
_cell.length_b   1.000
_cell.length_c   1.000
_cell.angle_alpha   90.00
_cell.angle_beta   90.00
_cell.angle_gamma   90.00
#
_symmetry.space_group_name_H-M   'P 1'
#
loop_
_entity.id
_entity.type
_entity.pdbx_description
1 polymer ?
#
loop_
_entity_poly.entity_id
_entity_poly.type
_entity_poly.pdbx_seq_one_letter_code
_entity_poly.pdbx_strand_id
1 'polypeptide(L)'
;MRDNTVAQFNQLLGMDPLLYWRNGTLINKLVNQLLQANTTELVKVCNARTQFYQCLGTSYYACMNLFNILDTYNPDFVNAFDYTRTYLGLEFMCNAGFEEVVNQWPCLHGIQSTTPYQNCMNNFTYNVVPTNFCNMVDTTGKCLNNVYLNACVDNGAGWFGCENFRFTFDQTCWGLRCNVGMNY
;
A
#
# COMPACT_ATOMS: atom_id res chain seq x y z
N MET A 1 4.07 -19.00 4.31
CA MET A 1 4.88 -17.80 4.01
C MET A 1 6.29 -18.08 4.50
N ARG A 2 7.35 -17.60 3.84
CA ARG A 2 8.71 -17.76 4.38
C ARG A 2 8.93 -16.71 5.47
N ASP A 3 8.60 -17.06 6.71
CA ASP A 3 8.60 -16.15 7.86
C ASP A 3 9.96 -15.43 8.06
N ASN A 4 11.07 -16.09 7.69
CA ASN A 4 12.42 -15.51 7.75
C ASN A 4 12.59 -14.24 6.90
N THR A 5 11.90 -14.13 5.76
CA THR A 5 12.04 -12.97 4.87
C THR A 5 11.33 -11.75 5.43
N VAL A 6 10.16 -11.95 6.04
CA VAL A 6 9.39 -10.90 6.73
C VAL A 6 10.14 -10.42 7.98
N ALA A 7 10.69 -11.37 8.75
CA ALA A 7 11.52 -11.06 9.91
C ALA A 7 12.72 -10.17 9.55
N GLN A 8 13.40 -10.45 8.42
CA GLN A 8 14.50 -9.62 7.94
C GLN A 8 14.04 -8.21 7.54
N PHE A 9 12.93 -8.08 6.82
CA PHE A 9 12.35 -6.77 6.49
C PHE A 9 12.05 -5.96 7.75
N ASN A 10 11.41 -6.58 8.74
CA ASN A 10 11.10 -5.94 10.01
C ASN A 10 12.38 -5.48 10.73
N GLN A 11 13.40 -6.34 10.82
CA GLN A 11 14.68 -6.00 11.45
C GLN A 11 15.38 -4.82 10.79
N LEU A 12 15.38 -4.75 9.44
CA LEU A 12 15.97 -3.64 8.70
C LEU A 12 15.30 -2.29 9.03
N LEU A 13 14.04 -2.32 9.45
CA LEU A 13 13.25 -1.15 9.83
C LEU A 13 13.16 -0.94 11.35
N GLY A 14 13.89 -1.74 12.14
CA GLY A 14 13.83 -1.67 13.61
C GLY A 14 12.51 -2.14 14.21
N MET A 15 11.71 -2.90 13.46
CA MET A 15 10.46 -3.51 13.90
C MET A 15 10.69 -4.91 14.50
N ASP A 16 9.71 -5.41 15.26
CA ASP A 16 9.76 -6.76 15.84
C ASP A 16 9.78 -7.84 14.73
N PRO A 17 10.81 -8.72 14.68
CA PRO A 17 10.92 -9.78 13.68
C PRO A 17 9.78 -10.80 13.74
N LEU A 18 9.04 -10.88 14.85
CA LEU A 18 7.92 -11.81 15.01
C LEU A 18 6.62 -11.30 14.39
N LEU A 19 6.58 -10.07 13.87
CA LEU A 19 5.40 -9.55 13.18
C LEU A 19 5.24 -10.20 11.79
N TYR A 20 4.04 -10.67 11.50
CA TYR A 20 3.67 -11.29 10.23
C TYR A 20 2.27 -10.86 9.79
N TRP A 21 1.70 -11.51 8.78
CA TRP A 21 0.42 -11.11 8.18
C TRP A 21 -0.74 -10.97 9.17
N ARG A 22 -0.74 -11.69 10.30
CA ARG A 22 -1.76 -11.52 11.36
C ARG A 22 -1.64 -10.22 12.14
N ASN A 23 -0.52 -9.51 11.99
CA ASN A 23 -0.26 -8.21 12.58
C ASN A 23 -0.25 -7.11 11.50
N GLY A 24 -0.90 -7.33 10.36
CA GLY A 24 -0.84 -6.43 9.21
C GLY A 24 -1.19 -4.98 9.53
N THR A 25 -2.20 -4.73 10.38
CA THR A 25 -2.55 -3.36 10.79
C THR A 25 -1.43 -2.69 11.59
N LEU A 26 -0.76 -3.44 12.48
CA LEU A 26 0.39 -2.94 13.23
C LEU A 26 1.59 -2.69 12.31
N ILE A 27 1.88 -3.61 11.39
CA ILE A 27 2.93 -3.45 10.38
C ILE A 27 2.67 -2.20 9.53
N ASN A 28 1.45 -2.04 9.03
CA ASN A 28 1.05 -0.88 8.23
C ASN A 28 1.26 0.43 9.00
N LYS A 29 0.86 0.47 10.28
CA LYS A 29 1.07 1.62 11.15
C LYS A 29 2.56 1.95 11.33
N LEU A 30 3.39 0.97 11.65
CA LEU A 30 4.83 1.16 11.89
C LEU A 30 5.55 1.63 10.62
N VAL A 31 5.26 1.03 9.48
CA VAL A 31 5.82 1.45 8.19
C VAL A 31 5.37 2.88 7.84
N ASN A 32 4.09 3.21 8.01
CA ASN A 32 3.61 4.57 7.75
C ASN A 32 4.24 5.62 8.67
N GLN A 33 4.56 5.27 9.93
CA GLN A 33 5.28 6.16 10.84
C GLN A 33 6.70 6.47 10.34
N LEU A 34 7.41 5.47 9.79
CA LEU A 34 8.72 5.68 9.19
C LEU A 34 8.62 6.58 7.96
N LEU A 35 7.66 6.32 7.08
CA LEU A 35 7.43 7.15 5.89
C LEU A 35 7.11 8.61 6.26
N GLN A 36 6.34 8.85 7.32
CA GLN A 36 5.99 10.23 7.74
C GLN A 36 7.16 11.06 8.26
N ALA A 37 8.35 10.48 8.48
CA ALA A 37 9.46 11.20 9.10
C ALA A 37 10.17 12.16 8.13
N ASN A 38 10.67 11.68 6.99
CA ASN A 38 11.37 12.46 5.96
C ASN A 38 11.72 11.57 4.75
N THR A 39 12.29 12.17 3.69
CA THR A 39 12.74 11.46 2.49
C THR A 39 13.89 10.48 2.74
N THR A 40 14.70 10.66 3.79
CA THR A 40 15.75 9.68 4.15
C THR A 40 15.14 8.37 4.65
N GLU A 41 14.11 8.45 5.50
CA GLU A 41 13.39 7.25 5.95
C GLU A 41 12.63 6.57 4.79
N LEU A 42 12.08 7.34 3.84
CA LEU A 42 11.53 6.79 2.60
C LEU A 42 12.58 5.93 1.86
N VAL A 43 13.79 6.43 1.66
CA VAL A 43 14.87 5.67 0.98
C VAL A 43 15.23 4.41 1.76
N LYS A 44 15.26 4.46 3.10
CA LYS A 44 15.50 3.27 3.95
C LYS A 44 14.40 2.22 3.77
N VAL A 45 13.13 2.63 3.80
CA VAL A 45 11.99 1.74 3.58
C VAL A 45 12.04 1.13 2.18
N CYS A 46 12.38 1.90 1.15
CA CYS A 46 12.54 1.40 -0.21
C CYS A 46 13.71 0.43 -0.38
N ASN A 47 14.82 0.64 0.34
CA ASN A 47 15.91 -0.31 0.38
C ASN A 47 15.51 -1.63 1.05
N ALA A 48 14.83 -1.56 2.21
CA ALA A 48 14.34 -2.75 2.92
C ALA A 48 13.35 -3.54 2.05
N ARG A 49 12.43 -2.84 1.37
CA ARG A 49 11.51 -3.43 0.40
C ARG A 49 12.28 -4.11 -0.74
N THR A 50 13.32 -3.48 -1.29
CA THR A 50 14.12 -4.06 -2.39
C THR A 50 14.76 -5.38 -1.98
N GLN A 51 15.35 -5.42 -0.78
CA GLN A 51 15.92 -6.66 -0.22
C GLN A 51 14.84 -7.73 0.02
N PHE A 52 13.68 -7.33 0.51
CA PHE A 52 12.53 -8.22 0.70
C PHE A 52 12.05 -8.85 -0.63
N TYR A 53 11.95 -8.05 -1.70
CA TYR A 53 11.66 -8.54 -3.04
C TYR A 53 12.74 -9.52 -3.54
N GLN A 54 14.02 -9.17 -3.40
CA GLN A 54 15.14 -10.03 -3.82
C GLN A 54 15.15 -11.37 -3.09
N CYS A 55 14.82 -11.39 -1.79
CA CYS A 55 14.78 -12.61 -0.99
C CYS A 55 13.63 -13.55 -1.40
N LEU A 56 12.46 -13.01 -1.75
CA LEU A 56 11.32 -13.80 -2.23
C LEU A 56 11.46 -14.20 -3.72
N GLY A 57 12.09 -13.36 -4.53
CA GLY A 57 12.26 -13.54 -5.96
C GLY A 57 10.92 -13.75 -6.66
N THR A 58 10.83 -14.79 -7.49
CA THR A 58 9.60 -15.14 -8.24
C THR A 58 8.40 -15.46 -7.35
N SER A 59 8.61 -15.75 -6.07
CA SER A 59 7.52 -16.00 -5.11
C SER A 59 6.90 -14.72 -4.55
N TYR A 60 7.46 -13.53 -4.83
CA TYR A 60 7.04 -12.27 -4.20
C TYR A 60 5.54 -12.01 -4.33
N TYR A 61 5.04 -11.93 -5.57
CA TYR A 61 3.63 -11.62 -5.82
C TYR A 61 2.68 -12.68 -5.27
N ALA A 62 3.06 -13.97 -5.33
CA ALA A 62 2.27 -15.03 -4.74
C ALA A 62 2.21 -14.93 -3.20
N CYS A 63 3.31 -14.55 -2.55
CA CYS A 63 3.35 -14.39 -1.09
C CYS A 63 2.58 -13.15 -0.62
N MET A 64 2.61 -12.07 -1.41
CA MET A 64 1.96 -10.80 -1.10
C MET A 64 0.52 -10.69 -1.65
N ASN A 65 -0.02 -11.76 -2.25
CA ASN A 65 -1.38 -11.75 -2.78
C ASN A 65 -2.41 -11.91 -1.64
N LEU A 66 -3.36 -10.98 -1.55
CA LEU A 66 -4.39 -10.99 -0.51
C LEU A 66 -5.15 -12.32 -0.44
N PHE A 67 -5.58 -12.87 -1.57
CA PHE A 67 -6.38 -14.09 -1.61
C PHE A 67 -5.58 -15.31 -1.17
N ASN A 68 -4.29 -15.38 -1.48
CA ASN A 68 -3.42 -16.44 -0.97
C ASN A 68 -3.24 -16.36 0.56
N ILE A 69 -3.26 -15.16 1.14
CA ILE A 69 -3.22 -14.98 2.59
C ILE A 69 -4.57 -15.35 3.22
N LEU A 70 -5.68 -14.97 2.58
CA LEU A 70 -7.03 -15.31 3.04
C LEU A 70 -7.36 -16.81 2.94
N ASP A 71 -6.67 -17.55 2.07
CA ASP A 71 -6.80 -19.02 1.95
C ASP A 71 -6.09 -19.78 3.10
N THR A 72 -5.49 -19.07 4.06
CA THR A 72 -4.90 -19.69 5.26
C THR A 72 -5.93 -19.93 6.36
N TYR A 73 -5.61 -20.78 7.34
CA TYR A 73 -6.53 -21.10 8.44
C TYR A 73 -6.89 -19.87 9.30
N ASN A 74 -8.19 -19.64 9.51
CA ASN A 74 -8.75 -18.54 10.30
C ASN A 74 -8.23 -17.15 9.86
N PRO A 75 -8.57 -16.70 8.64
CA PRO A 75 -8.08 -15.45 8.09
C PRO A 75 -8.77 -14.25 8.75
N ASP A 76 -7.98 -13.21 9.03
CA ASP A 76 -8.49 -11.90 9.43
C ASP A 76 -8.35 -10.95 8.24
N PHE A 77 -9.49 -10.52 7.69
CA PHE A 77 -9.49 -9.72 6.46
C PHE A 77 -8.71 -8.42 6.62
N VAL A 78 -8.90 -7.71 7.74
CA VAL A 78 -8.32 -6.38 7.97
C VAL A 78 -6.79 -6.48 8.03
N ASN A 79 -6.25 -7.41 8.82
CA ASN A 79 -4.82 -7.62 8.91
C ASN A 79 -4.24 -8.15 7.60
N ALA A 80 -4.89 -9.11 6.93
CA ALA A 80 -4.41 -9.61 5.65
C ALA A 80 -4.36 -8.50 4.57
N PHE A 81 -5.39 -7.65 4.53
CA PHE A 81 -5.47 -6.51 3.63
C PHE A 81 -4.42 -5.45 3.96
N ASP A 82 -4.30 -5.02 5.22
CA ASP A 82 -3.30 -4.05 5.66
C ASP A 82 -1.87 -4.54 5.39
N TYR A 83 -1.62 -5.83 5.62
CA TYR A 83 -0.35 -6.45 5.29
C TYR A 83 -0.07 -6.37 3.79
N THR A 84 -1.00 -6.86 2.96
CA THR A 84 -0.87 -6.89 1.50
C THR A 84 -0.65 -5.50 0.91
N ARG A 85 -1.49 -4.53 1.28
CA ARG A 85 -1.38 -3.15 0.77
C ARG A 85 -0.12 -2.44 1.25
N THR A 86 0.46 -2.85 2.39
CA THR A 86 1.74 -2.28 2.84
C THR A 86 2.84 -2.68 1.88
N TYR A 87 3.03 -3.97 1.60
CA TYR A 87 4.14 -4.41 0.75
C TYR A 87 3.94 -4.05 -0.73
N LEU A 88 2.73 -4.22 -1.27
CA LEU A 88 2.45 -3.86 -2.67
C LEU A 88 2.34 -2.34 -2.87
N GLY A 89 1.88 -1.60 -1.85
CA GLY A 89 1.95 -0.14 -1.86
C GLY A 89 3.41 0.35 -1.87
N LEU A 90 4.29 -0.27 -1.07
CA LEU A 90 5.73 -0.01 -1.15
C LEU A 90 6.34 -0.47 -2.47
N GLU A 91 5.79 -1.52 -3.11
CA GLU A 91 6.22 -1.97 -4.43
C GLU A 91 6.05 -0.84 -5.45
N PHE A 92 4.86 -0.27 -5.52
CA PHE A 92 4.57 0.87 -6.39
C PHE A 92 5.38 2.11 -6.00
N MET A 93 5.31 2.52 -4.72
CA MET A 93 5.90 3.76 -4.21
C MET A 93 7.41 3.84 -4.47
N CYS A 94 8.12 2.72 -4.30
CA CYS A 94 9.58 2.67 -4.46
C CYS A 94 10.04 2.41 -5.90
N ASN A 95 9.12 2.14 -6.82
CA ASN A 95 9.40 1.94 -8.24
C ASN A 95 8.65 2.97 -9.09
N ALA A 96 7.50 2.59 -9.67
CA ALA A 96 6.78 3.39 -10.65
C ALA A 96 6.25 4.73 -10.09
N GLY A 97 5.99 4.79 -8.78
CA GLY A 97 5.55 6.02 -8.10
C GLY A 97 6.69 6.83 -7.50
N PHE A 98 7.95 6.39 -7.60
CA PHE A 98 9.05 6.99 -6.84
C PHE A 98 9.30 8.45 -7.21
N GLU A 99 9.21 8.78 -8.49
CA GLU A 99 9.38 10.16 -8.99
C GLU A 99 8.38 11.12 -8.36
N GLU A 100 7.09 10.77 -8.35
CA GLU A 100 6.04 11.58 -7.71
C GLU A 100 6.30 11.75 -6.21
N VAL A 101 6.68 10.65 -5.55
CA VAL A 101 6.92 10.61 -4.11
C VAL A 101 8.06 11.54 -3.71
N VAL A 102 9.19 11.50 -4.40
CA VAL A 102 10.37 12.32 -4.04
C VAL A 102 10.18 13.79 -4.39
N ASN A 103 9.46 14.10 -5.47
CA ASN A 103 9.22 15.46 -5.91
C ASN A 103 8.20 16.19 -5.02
N GLN A 104 7.23 15.46 -4.48
CA GLN A 104 6.08 16.05 -3.77
C GLN A 104 5.95 15.56 -2.32
N TRP A 105 7.00 14.94 -1.76
CA TRP A 105 6.95 14.36 -0.40
C TRP A 105 6.37 15.29 0.67
N PRO A 106 6.71 16.60 0.73
CA PRO A 106 6.18 17.51 1.75
C PRO A 106 4.65 17.57 1.84
N CYS A 107 3.93 17.35 0.73
CA CYS A 107 2.47 17.31 0.73
C CYS A 107 1.95 15.87 0.81
N LEU A 108 2.64 14.91 0.18
CA LEU A 108 2.22 13.50 0.15
C LEU A 108 2.35 12.82 1.51
N HIS A 109 3.38 13.17 2.27
CA HIS A 109 3.63 12.55 3.56
C HIS A 109 2.50 12.88 4.54
N GLY A 110 1.98 11.87 5.22
CA GLY A 110 0.96 12.08 6.25
C GLY A 110 -0.47 12.19 5.71
N ILE A 111 -0.71 12.21 4.40
CA ILE A 111 -2.07 12.10 3.83
C ILE A 111 -2.78 10.86 4.38
N GLN A 112 -2.06 9.75 4.59
CA GLN A 112 -2.62 8.52 5.15
C GLN A 112 -3.18 8.71 6.56
N SER A 113 -2.78 9.74 7.30
CA SER A 113 -3.29 10.04 8.64
C SER A 113 -4.55 10.91 8.64
N THR A 114 -4.93 11.47 7.48
CA THR A 114 -6.05 12.40 7.36
C THR A 114 -7.40 11.68 7.36
N THR A 115 -8.44 12.34 7.88
CA THR A 115 -9.82 11.81 7.86
C THR A 115 -10.32 11.46 6.45
N PRO A 116 -10.10 12.29 5.40
CA PRO A 116 -10.53 11.93 4.05
C PRO A 116 -9.92 10.61 3.54
N TYR A 117 -8.63 10.39 3.78
CA TYR A 117 -7.98 9.12 3.43
C TYR A 117 -8.61 7.95 4.20
N GLN A 118 -8.75 8.09 5.53
CA GLN A 118 -9.31 7.06 6.39
C GLN A 118 -10.75 6.71 6.00
N ASN A 119 -11.54 7.68 5.55
CA ASN A 119 -12.89 7.45 5.03
C ASN A 119 -12.88 6.59 3.76
N CYS A 120 -11.97 6.85 2.81
CA CYS A 120 -11.82 6.00 1.61
C CYS A 120 -11.48 4.55 1.98
N MET A 121 -10.53 4.38 2.91
CA MET A 121 -10.09 3.06 3.35
C MET A 121 -11.17 2.31 4.14
N ASN A 122 -11.86 2.99 5.07
CA ASN A 122 -12.95 2.41 5.84
C ASN A 122 -14.12 2.01 4.94
N ASN A 123 -14.45 2.83 3.94
CA ASN A 123 -15.48 2.49 2.97
C ASN A 123 -15.15 1.20 2.20
N PHE A 124 -13.88 1.01 1.82
CA PHE A 124 -13.42 -0.25 1.24
C PHE A 124 -13.60 -1.41 2.22
N THR A 125 -12.98 -1.32 3.40
CA THR A 125 -12.93 -2.40 4.38
C THR A 125 -14.31 -2.87 4.85
N TYR A 126 -15.28 -1.96 4.99
CA TYR A 126 -16.61 -2.31 5.48
C TYR A 126 -17.60 -2.78 4.41
N ASN A 127 -17.39 -2.42 3.14
CA ASN A 127 -18.36 -2.70 2.08
C ASN A 127 -17.84 -3.66 1.00
N VAL A 128 -16.56 -4.02 1.05
CA VAL A 128 -15.98 -4.97 0.09
C VAL A 128 -16.48 -6.39 0.38
N VAL A 129 -17.00 -7.01 -0.67
CA VAL A 129 -17.44 -8.41 -0.72
C VAL A 129 -16.97 -9.02 -2.04
N PRO A 130 -16.92 -10.36 -2.16
CA PRO A 130 -16.43 -11.00 -3.39
C PRO A 130 -17.14 -10.55 -4.67
N THR A 131 -18.44 -10.27 -4.61
CA THR A 131 -19.26 -9.89 -5.78
C THR A 131 -19.03 -8.45 -6.26
N ASN A 132 -18.51 -7.56 -5.41
CA ASN A 132 -18.26 -6.15 -5.77
C ASN A 132 -16.77 -5.77 -5.70
N PHE A 133 -15.88 -6.75 -5.47
CA PHE A 133 -14.48 -6.50 -5.09
C PHE A 133 -13.79 -5.49 -6.03
N CYS A 134 -13.78 -5.75 -7.34
CA CYS A 134 -13.12 -4.85 -8.28
C CYS A 134 -13.83 -3.50 -8.47
N ASN A 135 -15.15 -3.44 -8.28
CA ASN A 135 -15.87 -2.16 -8.25
C ASN A 135 -15.47 -1.33 -7.03
N MET A 136 -15.28 -1.97 -5.88
CA MET A 136 -14.78 -1.31 -4.66
C MET A 136 -13.34 -0.88 -4.82
N VAL A 137 -12.50 -1.67 -5.50
CA VAL A 137 -11.12 -1.25 -5.82
C VAL A 137 -11.12 0.03 -6.67
N ASP A 138 -11.92 0.09 -7.73
CA ASP A 138 -12.05 1.27 -8.59
C ASP A 138 -12.60 2.49 -7.82
N THR A 139 -13.67 2.29 -7.05
CA THR A 139 -14.30 3.34 -6.24
C THR A 139 -13.33 3.93 -5.22
N THR A 140 -12.58 3.07 -4.51
CA THR A 140 -11.60 3.51 -3.53
C THR A 140 -10.40 4.17 -4.20
N GLY A 141 -9.93 3.67 -5.35
CA GLY A 141 -8.90 4.33 -6.17
C GLY A 141 -9.30 5.76 -6.55
N LYS A 142 -10.53 5.97 -7.02
CA LYS A 142 -11.07 7.31 -7.33
C LYS A 142 -11.20 8.20 -6.09
N CYS A 143 -11.61 7.64 -4.96
CA CYS A 143 -11.66 8.35 -3.69
C CYS A 143 -10.27 8.86 -3.29
N LEU A 144 -9.26 7.98 -3.36
CA LEU A 144 -7.87 8.33 -3.05
C LEU A 144 -7.28 9.30 -4.07
N ASN A 145 -7.67 9.21 -5.34
CA ASN A 145 -7.30 10.22 -6.35
C ASN A 145 -7.69 11.63 -5.89
N ASN A 146 -8.96 11.81 -5.51
CA ASN A 146 -9.46 13.10 -5.06
C ASN A 146 -8.79 13.55 -3.75
N VAL A 147 -8.55 12.65 -2.81
CA VAL A 147 -7.89 12.99 -1.53
C VAL A 147 -6.48 13.54 -1.78
N TYR A 148 -5.68 12.83 -2.59
CA TYR A 148 -4.31 13.24 -2.87
C TYR A 148 -4.24 14.48 -3.77
N LEU A 149 -5.10 14.57 -4.79
CA LEU A 149 -5.21 15.74 -5.65
C LEU A 149 -5.54 16.98 -4.82
N ASN A 150 -6.52 16.91 -3.93
CA ASN A 150 -6.91 18.07 -3.11
C ASN A 150 -5.85 18.45 -2.07
N ALA A 151 -5.12 17.47 -1.53
CA ALA A 151 -4.09 17.74 -0.53
C ALA A 151 -2.84 18.41 -1.12
N CYS A 152 -2.43 18.01 -2.33
CA CYS A 152 -1.24 18.54 -3.00
C CYS A 152 -1.55 19.60 -4.06
N VAL A 153 -2.81 19.75 -4.46
CA VAL A 153 -3.26 20.59 -5.59
C VAL A 153 -2.53 20.21 -6.88
N ASP A 154 -2.32 18.90 -7.08
CA ASP A 154 -1.52 18.36 -8.18
C ASP A 154 -2.14 17.06 -8.73
N ASN A 155 -2.17 16.94 -10.06
CA ASN A 155 -2.79 15.80 -10.73
C ASN A 155 -1.93 14.53 -10.64
N GLY A 156 -0.61 14.67 -10.57
CA GLY A 156 0.35 13.60 -10.33
C GLY A 156 0.19 13.01 -8.93
N ALA A 157 -0.05 13.85 -7.92
CA ALA A 157 -0.40 13.39 -6.57
C ALA A 157 -1.71 12.58 -6.57
N GLY A 158 -2.75 13.06 -7.26
CA GLY A 158 -4.01 12.30 -7.42
C GLY A 158 -3.81 10.95 -8.11
N TRP A 159 -3.06 10.94 -9.21
CA TRP A 159 -2.69 9.70 -9.90
C TRP A 159 -1.94 8.74 -8.96
N PHE A 160 -0.94 9.25 -8.22
CA PHE A 160 -0.16 8.49 -7.25
C PHE A 160 -1.06 7.83 -6.19
N GLY A 161 -1.97 8.60 -5.57
CA GLY A 161 -2.85 8.09 -4.53
C GLY A 161 -3.76 6.95 -5.02
N CYS A 162 -4.25 7.07 -6.25
CA CYS A 162 -5.04 6.01 -6.87
C CYS A 162 -4.20 4.79 -7.24
N GLU A 163 -3.06 4.98 -7.91
CA GLU A 163 -2.22 3.87 -8.36
C GLU A 163 -1.61 3.10 -7.19
N ASN A 164 -1.19 3.79 -6.12
CA ASN A 164 -0.63 3.14 -4.94
C ASN A 164 -1.60 2.13 -4.32
N PHE A 165 -2.90 2.44 -4.34
CA PHE A 165 -3.94 1.53 -3.89
C PHE A 165 -4.28 0.47 -4.94
N ARG A 166 -4.58 0.89 -6.18
CA ARG A 166 -4.96 -0.02 -7.28
C ARG A 166 -3.90 -1.09 -7.56
N PHE A 167 -2.63 -0.74 -7.47
CA PHE A 167 -1.50 -1.63 -7.70
C PHE A 167 -1.52 -2.86 -6.78
N THR A 168 -2.06 -2.72 -5.56
CA THR A 168 -2.25 -3.84 -4.62
C THR A 168 -3.11 -4.98 -5.21
N PHE A 169 -3.93 -4.66 -6.21
CA PHE A 169 -4.92 -5.56 -6.78
C PHE A 169 -4.79 -5.74 -8.29
N ASP A 170 -3.67 -5.35 -8.91
CA ASP A 170 -3.50 -5.37 -10.36
C ASP A 170 -3.64 -6.78 -10.97
N GLN A 171 -3.18 -7.80 -10.24
CA GLN A 171 -3.29 -9.22 -10.62
C GLN A 171 -4.70 -9.78 -10.43
N THR A 172 -5.57 -9.10 -9.68
CA THR A 172 -6.96 -9.56 -9.43
C THR A 172 -7.96 -8.77 -10.27
N CYS A 173 -7.83 -7.45 -10.32
CA CYS A 173 -8.77 -6.54 -10.95
C CYS A 173 -8.16 -5.97 -12.24
N TRP A 174 -8.24 -6.78 -13.29
CA TRP A 174 -7.62 -6.45 -14.57
C TRP A 174 -8.37 -5.31 -15.27
N GLY A 175 -7.61 -4.40 -15.89
CA GLY A 175 -8.18 -3.31 -16.71
C GLY A 175 -8.56 -2.04 -15.96
N LEU A 176 -8.47 -2.02 -14.62
CA LEU A 176 -8.62 -0.76 -13.86
C LEU A 176 -7.46 0.19 -14.15
N ARG A 177 -7.75 1.49 -14.25
CA ARG A 177 -6.79 2.55 -14.54
C ARG A 177 -7.02 3.74 -13.64
N CYS A 178 -5.94 4.33 -13.14
CA CYS A 178 -5.99 5.64 -12.54
C CYS A 178 -5.62 6.67 -13.60
N ASN A 179 -6.54 7.58 -13.89
CA ASN A 179 -6.25 8.69 -14.79
C ASN A 179 -5.54 9.78 -13.99
N VAL A 180 -4.59 10.45 -14.63
CA VAL A 180 -4.12 11.76 -14.18
C VAL A 180 -5.33 12.69 -14.24
N GLY A 181 -5.68 13.31 -13.11
CA GLY A 181 -6.80 14.27 -13.08
C GLY A 181 -6.60 15.32 -14.18
N MET A 182 -7.66 15.68 -14.91
CA MET A 182 -7.66 16.90 -15.69
C MET A 182 -8.32 17.96 -14.82
N ASN A 183 -7.53 18.94 -14.35
CA ASN A 183 -8.10 20.14 -13.76
C ASN A 183 -8.86 20.89 -14.86
N TYR A 184 -10.16 21.11 -14.66
CA TYR A 184 -10.94 22.08 -15.42
C TYR A 184 -10.98 23.40 -14.64
#